data_AF-G2PHD4-F1
#
_entry.id   AF-G2PHD4-F1
#
_cell.length_a   1.000
_cell.length_b   1.000
_cell.length_c   1.000
_cell.angle_alpha   90.00
_cell.angle_beta   90.00
_cell.angle_gamma   90.00
#
_symmetry.space_group_name_H-M   'P 1'
#
loop_
_entity.id
_entity.type
_entity.pdbx_description
1 polymer ?
#
loop_
_entity_poly.entity_id
_entity_poly.type
_entity_poly.pdbx_seq_one_letter_code
_entity_poly.pdbx_strand_id
1 'polypeptide(L)'
;MTTTEPAAEREAPVADGESEDGEIVVTLDEVLKQRGMSLGELSRQTGITDKNLGELKNGKKKAVWWSTLAAVCRVLDCQPGDLIVYRPVAAKSAPAQESASEE
;
A
#
# COMPACT_ATOMS: atom_id res chain seq x y z
N MET A 1 4.95 44.96 -9.12
CA MET A 1 5.70 43.76 -9.50
C MET A 1 6.57 43.42 -8.30
N THR A 2 6.35 42.44 -7.44
CA THR A 2 5.58 41.19 -7.47
C THR A 2 4.93 41.01 -6.09
N THR A 3 3.68 40.56 -6.03
CA THR A 3 3.03 40.17 -4.76
C THR A 3 3.36 38.70 -4.55
N THR A 4 4.11 38.37 -3.49
CA THR A 4 4.24 36.97 -3.09
C THR A 4 3.31 36.75 -1.90
N GLU A 5 2.25 36.03 -2.20
CA GLU A 5 1.22 35.56 -1.29
C GLU A 5 1.85 34.56 -0.29
N PRO A 6 1.53 34.60 1.01
CA PRO A 6 1.97 33.56 1.93
C PRO A 6 1.11 32.31 1.70
N ALA A 7 1.76 31.20 1.34
CA ALA A 7 1.16 29.87 1.28
C ALA A 7 0.70 29.48 2.69
N ALA A 8 -0.58 29.66 2.96
CA ALA A 8 -1.27 28.99 4.05
C ALA A 8 -1.40 27.51 3.69
N GLU A 9 -0.36 26.72 3.98
CA GLU A 9 -0.49 25.27 4.08
C GLU A 9 -1.41 24.96 5.25
N ARG A 10 -2.69 24.79 4.92
CA ARG A 10 -3.68 24.21 5.83
C ARG A 10 -3.29 22.74 5.99
N GLU A 11 -2.52 22.44 7.03
CA GLU A 11 -2.34 21.07 7.52
C GLU A 11 -3.72 20.50 7.85
N ALA A 12 -4.20 19.59 7.00
CA ALA A 12 -5.41 18.86 7.26
C ALA A 12 -5.16 17.95 8.48
N PRO A 13 -5.99 18.01 9.54
CA PRO A 13 -5.88 17.05 10.62
C PRO A 13 -6.29 15.69 10.07
N VAL A 14 -5.33 14.77 9.91
CA VAL A 14 -5.65 13.34 9.80
C VAL A 14 -6.06 12.87 11.18
N ALA A 15 -7.32 13.18 11.52
CA ALA A 15 -8.00 12.65 12.69
C ALA A 15 -7.81 11.13 12.68
N ASP A 16 -7.41 10.59 13.83
CA ASP A 16 -7.47 9.18 14.14
C ASP A 16 -8.96 8.81 14.21
N GLY A 17 -9.60 8.73 13.04
CA GLY A 17 -11.00 8.44 12.88
C GLY A 17 -11.18 6.94 12.79
N GLU A 18 -11.75 6.35 13.82
CA GLU A 18 -12.55 5.13 13.71
C GLU A 18 -13.67 5.42 12.70
N SER A 19 -13.36 5.24 11.42
CA SER A 19 -14.32 5.30 10.33
C SER A 19 -14.95 3.92 10.22
N GLU A 20 -16.28 3.85 10.20
CA GLU A 20 -17.05 2.61 9.97
C GLU A 20 -16.86 2.10 8.52
N ASP A 21 -16.21 2.90 7.67
CA ASP A 21 -15.73 2.55 6.34
C ASP A 21 -14.37 1.83 6.42
N GLY A 22 -14.27 0.67 5.77
CA GLY A 22 -13.09 -0.20 5.74
C GLY A 22 -11.71 0.44 5.55
N GLU A 23 -10.65 -0.29 5.92
CA GLU A 23 -9.26 0.13 5.73
C GLU A 23 -8.73 -0.24 4.34
N ILE A 24 -7.86 0.60 3.77
CA ILE A 24 -7.10 0.26 2.56
C ILE A 24 -5.75 -0.30 2.99
N VAL A 25 -5.47 -1.54 2.62
CA VAL A 25 -4.19 -2.22 2.89
C VAL A 25 -3.41 -2.45 1.61
N VAL A 26 -2.08 -2.54 1.75
CA VAL A 26 -1.18 -2.84 0.63
C VAL A 26 -0.57 -4.23 0.80
N THR A 27 -0.74 -5.10 -0.19
CA THR A 27 -0.31 -6.52 -0.19
C THR A 27 1.02 -6.74 -0.91
N LEU A 28 2.02 -5.89 -0.62
CA LEU A 28 3.33 -5.95 -1.29
C LEU A 28 4.07 -7.28 -1.05
N ASP A 29 3.85 -7.95 0.09
CA ASP A 29 4.49 -9.24 0.40
C ASP A 29 4.11 -10.35 -0.60
N GLU A 30 2.83 -10.40 -1.01
CA GLU A 30 2.34 -11.42 -1.93
C GLU A 30 2.94 -11.24 -3.32
N VAL A 31 2.96 -10.00 -3.83
CA VAL A 31 3.56 -9.68 -5.12
C VAL A 31 5.06 -9.97 -5.12
N LEU A 32 5.78 -9.62 -4.04
CA LEU A 32 7.20 -9.93 -3.90
C LEU A 32 7.47 -11.43 -3.96
N LYS A 33 6.65 -12.24 -3.27
CA LYS A 33 6.74 -13.71 -3.31
C LYS A 33 6.47 -14.27 -4.70
N GLN A 34 5.40 -13.80 -5.36
CA GLN A 34 5.06 -14.22 -6.73
C GLN A 34 6.16 -13.90 -7.74
N ARG A 35 6.89 -12.79 -7.54
CA ARG A 35 8.00 -12.35 -8.39
C ARG A 35 9.36 -12.89 -7.94
N GLY A 36 9.45 -13.59 -6.82
CA GLY A 36 10.71 -14.09 -6.26
C GLY A 36 11.71 -12.98 -5.89
N MET A 37 11.22 -11.78 -5.56
CA MET A 37 12.06 -10.61 -5.27
C MET A 37 12.11 -10.32 -3.77
N SER A 38 13.28 -9.93 -3.26
CA SER A 38 13.43 -9.50 -1.87
C SER A 38 13.12 -8.01 -1.71
N LEU A 39 12.73 -7.58 -0.50
CA LEU A 39 12.44 -6.18 -0.20
C LEU A 39 13.66 -5.28 -0.41
N GLY A 40 14.86 -5.76 -0.08
CA GLY A 40 16.12 -5.04 -0.30
C GLY A 40 16.48 -4.90 -1.78
N GLU A 41 16.14 -5.90 -2.61
CA GLU A 41 16.30 -5.78 -4.06
C GLU A 41 15.34 -4.74 -4.64
N LEU A 42 14.07 -4.76 -4.19
CA LEU A 42 13.09 -3.74 -4.57
C LEU A 42 13.56 -2.34 -4.17
N SER A 43 14.05 -2.16 -2.94
CA SER A 43 14.64 -0.90 -2.43
C SER A 43 15.71 -0.35 -3.37
N ARG A 44 16.64 -1.23 -3.79
CA ARG A 44 17.73 -0.88 -4.71
C ARG A 44 17.25 -0.49 -6.10
N GLN A 45 16.23 -1.17 -6.62
CA GLN A 45 15.70 -0.91 -7.96
C GLN A 45 14.78 0.31 -8.03
N THR A 46 13.98 0.55 -6.99
CA THR A 46 13.05 1.69 -6.95
C THR A 46 13.68 2.96 -6.38
N GLY A 47 14.81 2.85 -5.67
CA GLY A 47 15.43 3.96 -4.93
C GLY A 47 14.61 4.38 -3.70
N ILE A 48 13.73 3.50 -3.20
CA ILE A 48 12.88 3.76 -2.05
C ILE A 48 13.51 3.06 -0.85
N THR A 49 13.59 3.74 0.30
CA THR A 49 14.21 3.16 1.49
C THR A 49 13.50 1.90 1.98
N ASP A 50 14.27 0.93 2.47
CA ASP A 50 13.77 -0.32 3.06
C ASP A 50 12.78 -0.07 4.20
N LYS A 51 12.97 1.01 4.97
CA LYS A 51 12.03 1.43 6.01
C LYS A 51 10.66 1.73 5.42
N ASN A 52 10.60 2.56 4.37
CA ASN A 52 9.35 2.94 3.72
C ASN A 52 8.65 1.74 3.05
N LEU A 53 9.41 0.91 2.34
CA LEU A 53 8.88 -0.33 1.75
C LEU A 53 8.42 -1.33 2.81
N GLY A 54 9.11 -1.42 3.95
CA GLY A 54 8.73 -2.26 5.08
C GLY A 54 7.45 -1.80 5.77
N GLU A 55 7.23 -0.50 5.91
CA GLU A 55 5.97 0.07 6.42
C GLU A 55 4.81 -0.18 5.45
N LEU A 56 5.06 -0.07 4.15
CA LEU A 56 4.09 -0.38 3.10
C LEU A 56 3.73 -1.88 3.08
N LYS A 57 4.74 -2.76 3.17
CA LYS A 57 4.59 -4.22 3.22
C LYS A 57 3.73 -4.68 4.39
N ASN A 58 3.91 -4.08 5.56
CA ASN A 58 3.23 -4.52 6.79
C ASN A 58 1.89 -3.81 7.02
N GLY A 59 1.40 -3.02 6.05
CA GLY A 59 0.16 -2.26 6.20
C GLY A 59 0.19 -1.18 7.29
N LYS A 60 1.38 -0.81 7.80
CA LYS A 60 1.53 0.21 8.84
C LYS A 60 1.44 1.63 8.30
N LYS A 61 1.54 1.78 6.98
CA LYS A 61 1.56 3.07 6.31
C LYS A 61 0.15 3.52 5.96
N LYS A 62 -0.28 4.66 6.52
CA LYS A 62 -1.61 5.25 6.25
C LYS A 62 -1.73 5.88 4.85
N ALA A 63 -0.64 6.16 4.17
CA ALA A 63 -0.65 6.81 2.84
C ALA A 63 0.54 6.41 1.96
N VAL A 64 0.30 6.26 0.66
CA VAL A 64 1.33 6.03 -0.36
C VAL A 64 1.24 7.11 -1.44
N TRP A 65 2.39 7.59 -1.92
CA TRP A 65 2.43 8.57 -3.00
C TRP A 65 2.32 7.84 -4.34
N TRP A 66 1.64 8.43 -5.32
CA TRP A 66 1.48 7.84 -6.66
C TRP A 66 2.82 7.51 -7.33
N SER A 67 3.84 8.35 -7.14
CA SER A 67 5.20 8.10 -7.64
C SER A 67 5.82 6.84 -7.04
N THR A 68 5.58 6.59 -5.75
CA THR A 68 6.04 5.37 -5.06
C THR A 68 5.37 4.15 -5.67
N LEU A 69 4.05 4.21 -5.83
CA LEU A 69 3.27 3.11 -6.39
C LEU A 69 3.70 2.81 -7.84
N ALA A 70 3.86 3.83 -8.67
CA ALA A 70 4.30 3.69 -10.05
C ALA A 70 5.70 3.06 -10.15
N ALA A 71 6.65 3.46 -9.29
CA ALA A 71 7.98 2.88 -9.27
C ALA A 71 7.95 1.39 -8.90
N VAL A 72 7.17 1.03 -7.89
CA VAL A 72 6.98 -0.38 -7.47
C VAL A 72 6.33 -1.19 -8.58
N CYS A 73 5.23 -0.70 -9.17
CA CYS A 73 4.53 -1.36 -10.27
C CYS A 73 5.44 -1.59 -11.48
N ARG A 74 6.31 -0.63 -11.80
CA ARG A 74 7.28 -0.75 -12.90
C ARG A 74 8.31 -1.84 -12.66
N VAL A 75 8.82 -1.98 -11.43
CA VAL A 75 9.85 -2.96 -11.10
C VAL A 75 9.26 -4.36 -10.95
N LEU A 76 8.08 -4.47 -10.33
CA LEU A 76 7.40 -5.74 -10.09
C LEU A 76 6.52 -6.19 -11.25
N ASP A 77 6.44 -5.39 -12.33
CA ASP A 77 5.58 -5.62 -13.48
C ASP A 77 4.14 -5.98 -13.05
N CYS A 78 3.55 -5.13 -12.21
CA CYS A 78 2.21 -5.34 -11.66
C CYS A 78 1.32 -4.11 -11.84
N GLN A 79 0.01 -4.30 -11.66
CA GLN A 79 -0.95 -3.21 -11.63
C GLN A 79 -1.19 -2.74 -10.19
N PRO A 80 -1.59 -1.48 -9.99
CA PRO A 80 -1.92 -0.97 -8.66
C PRO A 80 -3.04 -1.77 -7.97
N GLY A 81 -3.95 -2.36 -8.74
CA GLY A 81 -5.00 -3.26 -8.23
C GLY A 81 -4.48 -4.57 -7.63
N ASP A 82 -3.27 -5.01 -8.01
CA ASP A 82 -2.64 -6.19 -7.40
C ASP A 82 -2.04 -5.89 -6.02
N LEU A 83 -1.79 -4.59 -5.74
CA LEU A 83 -1.15 -4.13 -4.51
C LEU A 83 -2.15 -3.58 -3.51
N ILE A 84 -3.25 -2.96 -3.95
CA ILE A 84 -4.16 -2.21 -3.10
C ILE A 84 -5.44 -2.99 -2.89
N VAL A 85 -5.78 -3.25 -1.62
CA VAL A 85 -6.97 -4.02 -1.23
C VAL A 85 -7.79 -3.23 -0.23
N TYR A 86 -9.11 -3.20 -0.42
CA TYR A 86 -10.06 -2.67 0.55
C TYR A 86 -10.51 -3.77 1.52
N ARG A 87 -10.39 -3.52 2.82
CA ARG A 87 -10.79 -4.38 3.92
C ARG A 87 -11.96 -3.74 4.68
N PRO A 88 -13.21 -4.20 4.50
CA PRO A 88 -14.34 -3.66 5.27
C PRO A 88 -14.19 -3.95 6.78
N VAL A 89 -14.63 -3.03 7.64
CA VAL A 89 -14.48 -3.12 9.13
C VAL A 89 -15.38 -4.20 9.78
N ALA A 90 -16.16 -4.93 8.99
CA ALA A 90 -17.02 -6.02 9.48
C ALA A 90 -16.91 -7.27 8.60
N ALA A 91 -15.93 -8.12 8.91
CA ALA A 91 -16.13 -9.54 9.19
C ALA A 91 -14.81 -10.14 9.72
N LYS A 92 -14.77 -10.44 11.03
CA LYS A 92 -13.85 -11.45 11.57
C LYS A 92 -13.99 -12.71 10.70
N SER A 93 -12.92 -13.04 10.00
CA SER A 93 -12.54 -14.38 9.55
C SER A 93 -13.69 -15.34 9.22
N ALA A 94 -14.16 -15.34 7.97
CA ALA A 94 -14.47 -16.63 7.35
C ALA A 94 -13.11 -17.21 6.88
N PRO A 95 -12.64 -18.34 7.43
CA PRO A 95 -11.47 -19.00 6.87
C PRO A 95 -11.78 -19.48 5.45
N ALA A 96 -10.74 -19.50 4.63
CA ALA A 96 -10.75 -19.97 3.25
C ALA A 96 -11.65 -21.20 3.05
N GLN A 97 -12.65 -21.08 2.19
CA GLN A 97 -13.26 -22.26 1.57
C GLN A 97 -12.28 -22.77 0.52
N GLU A 98 -11.44 -23.68 0.97
CA GLU A 98 -10.73 -24.66 0.16
C GLU A 98 -11.76 -25.38 -0.73
N SER A 99 -11.67 -25.17 -2.04
CA SER A 99 -12.32 -26.03 -3.02
C SER A 99 -11.45 -27.26 -3.17
N ALA A 100 -11.84 -28.36 -2.52
CA ALA A 100 -11.39 -29.70 -2.86
C ALA A 100 -12.62 -30.54 -3.21
N SER A 101 -12.65 -30.97 -4.46
CA SER A 101 -13.58 -31.93 -5.05
C SER A 101 -13.57 -33.29 -4.34
N GLU A 102 -14.75 -33.90 -4.21
CA GLU A 102 -15.11 -35.34 -4.31
C GLU A 102 -16.54 -35.42 -3.71
N GLU A 103 -17.59 -35.98 -4.31
CA GLU A 103 -17.82 -37.00 -5.35
C GLU A 103 -19.13 -36.65 -6.11
#